data_AF-A0A963ZXY3-F1
#
_entry.id   AF-A0A963ZXY3-F1
#
_cell.length_a   1.000
_cell.length_b   1.000
_cell.length_c   1.000
_cell.angle_alpha   90.00
_cell.angle_beta   90.00
_cell.angle_gamma   90.00
#
_symmetry.space_group_name_H-M   'P 1'
#
loop_
_entity.id
_entity.type
_entity.pdbx_description
1 polymer ?
#
loop_
_entity_poly.entity_id
_entity_poly.type
_entity_poly.pdbx_seq_one_letter_code
_entity_poly.pdbx_strand_id
1 'polypeptide(L)'
;MLNPNLTQADLQQALNSATSVTNFAQAIVTAVPSISDPPSWYGPIQADISAAQTRAQNWIDNTCPAVTKTIPGAIIAFNGSFQSATTQLLNLLNEIDNQPGSKPTAAQRSTVSTQINNLISAVETQQKSVEQVRTQVAGYTASTNSDQQKIATDLGAATAKFTNGASAVSQVSAALGENFLDSQQLGPCNVIVNVNFNVSIKVDEVGADPTLVTTIYAKAILENVVNNVQGAQKAVQTVYDAWGILQSKFTAVLTNLNDATDDSYADDFKQLDIQTAQAQWQQLTTYAQGLQ
;
A
#
# COMPACT_ATOMS: atom_id res chain seq x y z
N MET A 1 10.04 -17.71 18.25
CA MET A 1 10.73 -17.40 16.95
C MET A 1 9.78 -17.24 15.75
N LEU A 2 8.55 -17.75 15.84
CA LEU A 2 7.59 -17.82 14.72
C LEU A 2 6.56 -16.67 14.68
N ASN A 3 6.77 -15.68 15.55
CA ASN A 3 5.90 -14.55 15.76
C ASN A 3 5.82 -13.65 14.51
N PRO A 4 4.68 -12.96 14.28
CA PRO A 4 4.57 -12.03 13.18
C PRO A 4 5.65 -10.94 13.26
N ASN A 5 6.20 -10.59 12.10
CA ASN A 5 7.02 -9.39 11.92
C ASN A 5 6.19 -8.15 11.60
N LEU A 6 4.88 -8.33 11.42
CA LEU A 6 3.93 -7.27 11.18
C LEU A 6 3.19 -6.89 12.46
N THR A 7 2.92 -5.60 12.59
CA THR A 7 2.13 -5.04 13.68
C THR A 7 0.78 -4.53 13.17
N GLN A 8 -0.15 -4.28 14.10
CA GLN A 8 -1.40 -3.60 13.79
C GLN A 8 -1.15 -2.20 13.20
N ALA A 9 -0.11 -1.51 13.67
CA ALA A 9 0.27 -0.18 13.18
C ALA A 9 0.71 -0.21 11.71
N ASP A 10 1.42 -1.25 11.27
CA ASP A 10 1.82 -1.39 9.87
C ASP A 10 0.61 -1.55 8.94
N LEU A 11 -0.37 -2.36 9.37
CA LEU A 11 -1.63 -2.56 8.65
C LEU A 11 -2.46 -1.26 8.60
N GLN A 12 -2.57 -0.55 9.73
CA GLN A 12 -3.24 0.75 9.79
C GLN A 12 -2.55 1.77 8.89
N GLN A 13 -1.22 1.79 8.86
CA GLN A 13 -0.45 2.72 8.04
C GLN A 13 -0.66 2.46 6.55
N ALA A 14 -0.70 1.19 6.12
CA ALA A 14 -1.03 0.84 4.74
C ALA A 14 -2.42 1.32 4.34
N LEU A 15 -3.41 1.14 5.23
CA LEU A 15 -4.78 1.62 5.02
C LEU A 15 -4.84 3.15 4.95
N ASN A 16 -4.29 3.85 5.95
CA ASN A 16 -4.30 5.31 6.01
C ASN A 16 -3.62 5.93 4.79
N SER A 17 -2.48 5.38 4.38
CA SER A 17 -1.76 5.87 3.21
C SER A 17 -2.58 5.66 1.93
N ALA A 18 -3.28 4.52 1.80
CA ALA A 18 -4.16 4.28 0.67
C ALA A 18 -5.31 5.31 0.63
N THR A 19 -5.94 5.58 1.78
CA THR A 19 -7.00 6.59 1.91
C THR A 19 -6.52 7.98 1.49
N SER A 20 -5.35 8.40 1.97
CA SER A 20 -4.77 9.70 1.60
C SER A 20 -4.53 9.82 0.09
N VAL A 21 -4.03 8.77 -0.56
CA VAL A 21 -3.87 8.77 -2.02
C VAL A 21 -5.23 8.81 -2.73
N THR A 22 -6.22 8.05 -2.23
CA THR A 22 -7.58 8.02 -2.79
C THR A 22 -8.24 9.40 -2.76
N ASN A 23 -8.08 10.17 -1.68
CA ASN A 23 -8.59 11.56 -1.60
C ASN A 23 -8.15 12.40 -2.81
N PHE A 24 -6.84 12.40 -3.11
CA PHE A 24 -6.31 13.22 -4.20
C PHE A 24 -6.51 12.57 -5.57
N ALA A 25 -6.52 11.24 -5.68
CA ALA A 25 -6.88 10.55 -6.91
C ALA A 25 -8.32 10.89 -7.32
N GLN A 26 -9.26 10.87 -6.36
CA GLN A 26 -10.65 11.27 -6.60
C GLN A 26 -10.73 12.74 -7.00
N ALA A 27 -9.96 13.62 -6.37
CA ALA A 27 -9.90 15.02 -6.74
C ALA A 27 -9.42 15.21 -8.19
N ILE A 28 -8.43 14.45 -8.67
CA ILE A 28 -8.04 14.52 -10.10
C ILE A 28 -9.21 14.19 -11.02
N VAL A 29 -9.99 13.16 -10.68
CA VAL A 29 -11.12 12.69 -11.49
C VAL A 29 -12.26 13.71 -11.50
N THR A 30 -12.62 14.28 -10.35
CA THR A 30 -13.86 15.08 -10.23
C THR A 30 -13.67 16.58 -10.08
N ALA A 31 -12.53 17.03 -9.58
CA ALA A 31 -12.29 18.45 -9.29
C ALA A 31 -11.66 19.22 -10.45
N VAL A 32 -10.99 18.54 -11.39
CA VAL A 32 -10.35 19.19 -12.53
C VAL A 32 -11.42 19.52 -13.59
N PRO A 33 -11.71 20.81 -13.86
CA PRO A 33 -12.79 21.17 -14.77
C PRO A 33 -12.54 20.71 -16.21
N SER A 34 -13.58 20.24 -16.90
CA SER A 34 -13.53 20.03 -18.34
C SER A 34 -13.70 21.37 -19.07
N ILE A 35 -13.06 21.50 -20.23
CA ILE A 35 -13.16 22.71 -21.08
C ILE A 35 -13.87 22.31 -22.37
N SER A 36 -15.07 22.87 -22.59
CA SER A 36 -15.96 22.49 -23.69
C SER A 36 -15.51 23.00 -25.06
N ASP A 37 -14.79 24.12 -25.10
CA ASP A 37 -14.23 24.73 -26.32
C ASP A 37 -12.80 25.22 -26.04
N PRO A 38 -11.83 24.29 -25.94
CA PRO A 38 -10.47 24.64 -25.57
C PRO A 38 -9.77 25.37 -26.72
N PRO A 39 -8.94 26.39 -26.44
CA PRO A 39 -8.14 27.03 -27.47
C PRO A 39 -7.16 26.01 -28.09
N SER A 40 -6.78 26.23 -29.35
CA SER A 40 -5.97 25.25 -30.12
C SER A 40 -4.66 24.85 -29.46
N TRP A 41 -4.10 25.72 -28.62
CA TRP A 41 -2.87 25.45 -27.87
C TRP A 41 -3.05 24.51 -26.67
N TYR A 42 -4.28 24.28 -26.20
CA TYR A 42 -4.58 23.52 -24.99
C TYR A 42 -4.71 22.00 -25.22
N GLY A 43 -4.84 21.56 -26.48
CA GLY A 43 -5.01 20.15 -26.83
C GLY A 43 -4.01 19.18 -26.16
N PRO A 44 -2.70 19.44 -26.20
CA PRO A 44 -1.71 18.60 -25.51
C PRO A 44 -1.93 18.52 -23.99
N ILE A 45 -2.24 19.66 -23.36
CA ILE A 45 -2.49 19.75 -21.91
C ILE A 45 -3.72 18.95 -21.52
N GLN A 46 -4.79 19.06 -22.32
CA GLN A 46 -6.01 18.28 -22.11
C GLN A 46 -5.73 16.77 -22.18
N ALA A 47 -4.89 16.33 -23.11
CA ALA A 47 -4.51 14.93 -23.24
C ALA A 47 -3.74 14.42 -22.01
N ASP A 48 -2.80 15.21 -21.48
CA ASP A 48 -2.05 14.83 -20.28
C ASP A 48 -2.92 14.85 -19.01
N ILE A 49 -3.87 15.78 -18.89
CA ILE A 49 -4.88 15.78 -17.82
C ILE A 49 -5.77 14.53 -17.91
N SER A 50 -6.26 14.18 -19.10
CA SER A 50 -7.09 12.98 -19.31
C SER A 50 -6.31 11.69 -19.00
N ALA A 51 -5.01 11.65 -19.30
CA ALA A 51 -4.15 10.54 -18.92
C ALA A 51 -4.03 10.42 -17.39
N ALA A 52 -3.80 11.54 -16.70
CA ALA A 52 -3.75 11.58 -15.24
C ALA A 52 -5.08 11.13 -14.60
N GLN A 53 -6.21 11.57 -15.13
CA GLN A 53 -7.55 11.14 -14.72
C GLN A 53 -7.76 9.64 -14.89
N THR A 54 -7.36 9.08 -16.03
CA THR A 54 -7.46 7.64 -16.29
C THR A 54 -6.65 6.83 -15.27
N ARG A 55 -5.44 7.28 -14.93
CA ARG A 55 -4.59 6.60 -13.95
C ARG A 55 -5.12 6.75 -12.53
N ALA A 56 -5.64 7.92 -12.18
CA ALA A 56 -6.30 8.15 -10.89
C ALA A 56 -7.56 7.27 -10.74
N GLN A 57 -8.34 7.11 -11.80
CA GLN A 57 -9.47 6.17 -11.80
C GLN A 57 -8.99 4.72 -11.61
N ASN A 58 -7.90 4.32 -12.26
CA ASN A 58 -7.30 2.99 -12.04
C ASN A 58 -6.77 2.79 -10.60
N TRP A 59 -6.32 3.86 -9.93
CA TRP A 59 -6.01 3.78 -8.50
C TRP A 59 -7.27 3.43 -7.69
N ILE A 60 -8.35 4.17 -7.91
CA ILE A 60 -9.62 4.03 -7.17
C ILE A 60 -10.22 2.63 -7.40
N ASP A 61 -10.28 2.18 -8.65
CA ASP A 61 -10.99 0.96 -9.03
C ASP A 61 -10.18 -0.31 -8.76
N ASN A 62 -8.86 -0.24 -8.85
CA ASN A 62 -8.00 -1.42 -8.84
C ASN A 62 -6.92 -1.38 -7.75
N THR A 63 -6.10 -0.33 -7.72
CA THR A 63 -4.90 -0.33 -6.86
C THR A 63 -5.24 -0.18 -5.37
N CYS A 64 -6.13 0.75 -5.01
CA CYS A 64 -6.57 0.90 -3.63
C CYS A 64 -7.31 -0.35 -3.12
N PRO A 65 -8.26 -0.94 -3.86
CA PRO A 65 -8.87 -2.21 -3.47
C PRO A 65 -7.84 -3.33 -3.27
N ALA A 66 -6.80 -3.39 -4.10
CA ALA A 66 -5.74 -4.37 -3.93
C ALA A 66 -4.96 -4.14 -2.62
N VAL A 67 -4.62 -2.89 -2.28
CA VAL A 67 -3.98 -2.56 -1.00
C VAL A 67 -4.87 -2.95 0.18
N THR A 68 -6.13 -2.56 0.15
CA THR A 68 -7.05 -2.67 1.29
C THR A 68 -7.63 -4.07 1.48
N LYS A 69 -7.66 -4.91 0.45
CA LYS A 69 -8.15 -6.30 0.54
C LYS A 69 -7.03 -7.32 0.63
N THR A 70 -6.01 -7.21 -0.20
CA THR A 70 -4.95 -8.24 -0.29
C THR A 70 -4.06 -8.24 0.95
N ILE A 71 -3.71 -7.07 1.50
CA ILE A 71 -2.83 -7.01 2.68
C ILE A 71 -3.50 -7.64 3.91
N PRO A 72 -4.72 -7.25 4.33
CA PRO A 72 -5.41 -7.94 5.42
C PRO A 72 -5.72 -9.40 5.07
N GLY A 73 -6.12 -9.68 3.83
CA GLY A 73 -6.42 -11.03 3.34
C GLY A 73 -5.23 -11.99 3.46
N ALA A 74 -4.01 -11.52 3.20
CA ALA A 74 -2.80 -12.32 3.31
C ALA A 74 -2.54 -12.78 4.76
N ILE A 75 -2.77 -11.90 5.73
CA ILE A 75 -2.65 -12.23 7.16
C ILE A 75 -3.70 -13.25 7.58
N ILE A 76 -4.95 -13.06 7.16
CA ILE A 76 -6.06 -13.96 7.48
C ILE A 76 -5.78 -15.36 6.89
N ALA A 77 -5.38 -15.42 5.63
CA ALA A 77 -5.08 -16.67 4.93
C ALA A 77 -3.91 -17.42 5.60
N PHE A 78 -2.81 -16.72 5.91
CA PHE A 78 -1.65 -17.34 6.55
C PHE A 78 -1.98 -17.89 7.94
N ASN A 79 -2.73 -17.16 8.76
CA ASN A 79 -3.06 -17.63 10.11
C ASN A 79 -3.82 -18.96 10.07
N GLY A 80 -4.70 -19.18 9.10
CA GLY A 80 -5.37 -20.48 8.92
C GLY A 80 -4.37 -21.63 8.76
N SER A 81 -3.37 -21.47 7.88
CA SER A 81 -2.29 -22.45 7.70
C SER A 81 -1.40 -22.56 8.93
N PHE A 82 -1.09 -21.43 9.57
CA PHE A 82 -0.25 -21.36 10.76
C PHE A 82 -0.87 -22.18 11.89
N GLN A 83 -2.11 -21.89 12.29
CA GLN A 83 -2.79 -22.58 13.38
C GLN A 83 -2.89 -24.09 13.17
N SER A 84 -3.15 -24.52 11.94
CA SER A 84 -3.24 -25.94 11.60
C SER A 84 -1.90 -26.65 11.76
N ALA A 85 -0.83 -26.11 11.16
CA ALA A 85 0.49 -26.71 11.24
C ALA A 85 1.04 -26.68 12.67
N THR A 86 0.86 -25.58 13.41
CA THR A 86 1.36 -25.45 14.77
C THR A 86 0.64 -26.35 15.77
N THR A 87 -0.65 -26.62 15.57
CA THR A 87 -1.36 -27.61 16.39
C THR A 87 -0.75 -29.00 16.23
N GLN A 88 -0.40 -29.39 14.99
CA GLN A 88 0.28 -30.66 14.74
C GLN A 88 1.70 -30.68 15.35
N LEU A 89 2.44 -29.57 15.25
CA LEU A 89 3.76 -29.44 15.87
C LEU A 89 3.71 -29.57 17.40
N LEU A 90 2.72 -28.96 18.05
CA LEU A 90 2.54 -29.09 19.51
C LEU A 90 2.21 -30.53 19.92
N ASN A 91 1.36 -31.21 19.16
CA ASN A 91 1.06 -32.63 19.41
C ASN A 91 2.32 -33.50 19.27
N LEU A 92 3.12 -33.27 18.22
CA LEU A 92 4.40 -33.98 18.03
C LEU A 92 5.38 -33.69 19.15
N LEU A 93 5.47 -32.46 19.62
CA LEU A 93 6.32 -32.11 20.76
C LEU A 93 5.90 -32.87 22.02
N ASN A 94 4.60 -32.93 22.31
CA ASN A 94 4.07 -33.72 23.42
C ASN A 94 4.36 -35.22 23.27
N GLU A 95 4.27 -35.77 22.05
CA GLU A 95 4.63 -37.16 21.78
C GLU A 95 6.13 -37.42 22.00
N ILE A 96 7.00 -36.49 21.59
CA ILE A 96 8.44 -36.57 21.82
C ILE A 96 8.74 -36.52 23.32
N ASP A 97 8.15 -35.57 24.04
CA ASP A 97 8.38 -35.39 25.48
C ASP A 97 7.99 -36.64 26.29
N ASN A 98 6.93 -37.34 25.89
CA ASN A 98 6.45 -38.55 26.56
C ASN A 98 7.23 -39.84 26.21
N GLN A 99 8.18 -39.79 25.26
CA GLN A 99 9.01 -40.94 24.91
C GLN A 99 10.21 -41.11 25.86
N PRO A 100 10.77 -42.33 25.99
CA PRO A 100 11.96 -42.57 26.78
C PRO A 100 13.13 -41.67 26.37
N GLY A 101 13.61 -40.85 27.31
CA GLY A 101 14.69 -39.90 27.07
C GLY A 101 14.32 -38.70 26.19
N SER A 102 13.03 -38.49 25.90
CA SER A 102 12.50 -37.38 25.10
C SER A 102 13.15 -37.23 23.72
N LYS A 103 13.54 -38.36 23.12
CA LYS A 103 14.26 -38.40 21.84
C LYS A 103 13.29 -38.53 20.68
N PRO A 104 13.40 -37.70 19.63
CA PRO A 104 12.54 -37.82 18.46
C PRO A 104 12.90 -39.04 17.62
N THR A 105 11.91 -39.70 17.03
CA THR A 105 12.15 -40.66 15.96
C THR A 105 12.47 -39.95 14.63
N ALA A 106 13.09 -40.65 13.69
CA ALA A 106 13.32 -40.13 12.33
C ALA A 106 12.01 -39.72 11.63
N ALA A 107 10.93 -40.46 11.86
CA ALA A 107 9.60 -40.11 11.34
C ALA A 107 9.09 -38.79 11.93
N GLN A 108 9.25 -38.58 13.24
CA GLN A 108 8.83 -37.33 13.89
C GLN A 108 9.63 -36.12 13.38
N ARG A 109 10.96 -36.25 13.23
CA ARG A 109 11.80 -35.20 12.62
C ARG A 109 11.35 -34.86 11.20
N SER A 110 11.03 -35.87 10.40
CA SER A 110 10.50 -35.69 9.04
C SER A 110 9.16 -34.96 9.03
N THR A 111 8.25 -35.32 9.93
CA THR A 111 6.95 -34.62 10.05
C THR A 111 7.13 -33.17 10.47
N VAL A 112 7.99 -32.87 11.46
CA VAL A 112 8.28 -31.49 11.87
C VAL A 112 8.84 -30.68 10.70
N SER A 113 9.82 -31.23 9.98
CA SER A 113 10.40 -30.60 8.78
C SER A 113 9.34 -30.32 7.71
N THR A 114 8.42 -31.27 7.50
CA THR A 114 7.33 -31.12 6.54
C THR A 114 6.39 -29.97 6.95
N GLN A 115 5.99 -29.90 8.23
CA GLN A 115 5.12 -28.83 8.71
C GLN A 115 5.77 -27.45 8.60
N ILE A 116 7.07 -27.33 8.93
CA ILE A 116 7.78 -26.06 8.80
C ILE A 116 7.93 -25.66 7.31
N ASN A 117 8.24 -26.61 6.42
CA ASN A 117 8.28 -26.34 4.97
C ASN A 117 6.91 -25.91 4.40
N ASN A 118 5.81 -26.47 4.91
CA ASN A 118 4.47 -26.01 4.55
C ASN A 118 4.25 -24.55 4.99
N LEU A 119 4.73 -24.16 6.17
CA LEU A 119 4.66 -22.76 6.63
C LEU A 119 5.53 -21.83 5.79
N ILE A 120 6.74 -22.26 5.39
CA ILE A 120 7.59 -21.50 4.47
C ILE A 120 6.86 -21.25 3.14
N SER A 121 6.29 -22.29 2.55
CA SER A 121 5.49 -22.19 1.30
C SER A 121 4.28 -21.25 1.46
N ALA A 122 3.62 -21.28 2.62
CA ALA A 122 2.49 -20.40 2.91
C ALA A 122 2.93 -18.93 3.04
N VAL A 123 4.07 -18.66 3.67
CA VAL A 123 4.69 -17.33 3.73
C VAL A 123 5.02 -16.82 2.33
N GLU A 124 5.67 -17.64 1.50
CA GLU A 124 6.04 -17.27 0.12
C GLU A 124 4.82 -16.90 -0.73
N THR A 125 3.73 -17.65 -0.56
CA THR A 125 2.45 -17.37 -1.23
C THR A 125 1.91 -15.99 -0.86
N GLN A 126 1.97 -15.64 0.43
CA GLN A 126 1.50 -14.34 0.90
C GLN A 126 2.44 -13.21 0.48
N GLN A 127 3.76 -13.42 0.57
CA GLN A 127 4.75 -12.44 0.12
C GLN A 127 4.56 -12.09 -1.36
N LYS A 128 4.35 -13.10 -2.21
CA LYS A 128 4.08 -12.90 -3.65
C LYS A 128 2.78 -12.13 -3.90
N SER A 129 1.74 -12.39 -3.11
CA SER A 129 0.49 -11.64 -3.20
C SER A 129 0.69 -10.16 -2.84
N VAL A 130 1.47 -9.87 -1.79
CA VAL A 130 1.81 -8.49 -1.41
C VAL A 130 2.75 -7.85 -2.44
N GLU A 131 3.64 -8.60 -3.08
CA GLU A 131 4.51 -8.09 -4.15
C GLU A 131 3.73 -7.56 -5.36
N GLN A 132 2.63 -8.23 -5.72
CA GLN A 132 1.76 -7.75 -6.80
C GLN A 132 1.18 -6.37 -6.46
N VAL A 133 0.67 -6.20 -5.23
CA VAL A 133 0.17 -4.92 -4.72
C VAL A 133 1.29 -3.87 -4.74
N ARG A 134 2.48 -4.23 -4.24
CA ARG A 134 3.66 -3.35 -4.24
C ARG A 134 3.97 -2.85 -5.65
N THR A 135 3.95 -3.73 -6.64
CA THR A 135 4.23 -3.40 -8.04
C THR A 135 3.17 -2.46 -8.61
N GLN A 136 1.90 -2.66 -8.27
CA GLN A 136 0.81 -1.75 -8.68
C GLN A 136 0.99 -0.35 -8.09
N VAL A 137 1.29 -0.25 -6.78
CA VAL A 137 1.52 1.04 -6.11
C VAL A 137 2.76 1.74 -6.68
N ALA A 138 3.84 1.01 -6.94
CA ALA A 138 5.05 1.57 -7.57
C ALA A 138 4.77 2.05 -9.00
N GLY A 139 4.00 1.29 -9.79
CA GLY A 139 3.59 1.67 -11.14
C GLY A 139 2.73 2.94 -11.14
N TYR A 140 1.76 3.04 -10.23
CA TYR A 140 0.96 4.25 -10.05
C TYR A 140 1.85 5.43 -9.67
N THR A 141 2.74 5.28 -8.69
CA THR A 141 3.71 6.30 -8.26
C THR A 141 4.55 6.84 -9.43
N ALA A 142 5.14 5.95 -10.22
CA ALA A 142 5.95 6.35 -11.38
C ALA A 142 5.12 7.13 -12.41
N SER A 143 3.88 6.69 -12.65
CA SER A 143 3.00 7.32 -13.62
C SER A 143 2.50 8.70 -13.16
N THR A 144 2.12 8.86 -11.89
CA THR A 144 1.73 10.16 -11.32
C THR A 144 2.89 11.15 -11.32
N ASN A 145 4.11 10.70 -11.00
CA ASN A 145 5.30 11.55 -11.11
C ASN A 145 5.51 12.04 -12.55
N SER A 146 5.34 11.15 -13.54
CA SER A 146 5.43 11.54 -14.95
C SER A 146 4.33 12.54 -15.33
N ASP A 147 3.09 12.33 -14.88
CA ASP A 147 1.98 13.23 -15.17
C ASP A 147 2.18 14.62 -14.55
N GLN A 148 2.65 14.67 -13.31
CA GLN A 148 2.97 15.93 -12.63
C GLN A 148 4.05 16.70 -13.39
N GLN A 149 5.10 16.04 -13.86
CA GLN A 149 6.19 16.68 -14.61
C GLN A 149 5.73 17.21 -15.97
N LYS A 150 4.90 16.43 -16.67
CA LYS A 150 4.33 16.84 -17.97
C LYS A 150 3.43 18.05 -17.81
N ILE A 151 2.48 17.99 -16.88
CA ILE A 151 1.57 19.12 -16.61
C ILE A 151 2.33 20.36 -16.12
N ALA A 152 3.39 20.20 -15.33
CA ALA A 152 4.25 21.33 -14.96
C ALA A 152 4.98 21.94 -16.17
N THR A 153 5.48 21.10 -17.08
CA THR A 153 6.13 21.54 -18.34
C THR A 153 5.14 22.27 -19.25
N ASP A 154 3.96 21.68 -19.44
CA ASP A 154 2.87 22.24 -20.22
C ASP A 154 2.39 23.57 -19.66
N LEU A 155 2.23 23.66 -18.34
CA LEU A 155 1.88 24.91 -17.67
C LEU A 155 2.95 25.97 -17.91
N GLY A 156 4.24 25.63 -17.81
CA GLY A 156 5.33 26.56 -18.09
C GLY A 156 5.31 27.08 -19.54
N ALA A 157 5.11 26.17 -20.51
CA ALA A 157 5.00 26.53 -21.92
C ALA A 157 3.77 27.39 -22.23
N ALA A 158 2.62 27.08 -21.63
CA ALA A 158 1.40 27.86 -21.79
C ALA A 158 1.52 29.24 -21.12
N THR A 159 2.09 29.30 -19.92
CA THR A 159 2.35 30.52 -19.16
C THR A 159 3.18 31.53 -19.98
N ALA A 160 4.20 31.05 -20.69
CA ALA A 160 5.06 31.90 -21.53
C ALA A 160 4.35 32.55 -22.73
N LYS A 161 3.13 32.10 -23.08
CA LYS A 161 2.34 32.69 -24.18
C LYS A 161 1.59 33.96 -23.77
N PHE A 162 1.51 34.25 -22.47
CA PHE A 162 0.71 35.35 -21.93
C PHE A 162 1.59 36.34 -21.16
N THR A 163 1.43 37.64 -21.44
CA THR A 163 2.24 38.71 -20.86
C THR A 163 2.26 38.70 -19.32
N ASN A 164 1.15 38.34 -18.66
CA ASN A 164 1.12 38.15 -17.20
C ASN A 164 0.75 36.72 -16.77
N GLY A 165 1.08 35.72 -17.60
CA GLY A 165 0.82 34.32 -17.27
C GLY A 165 1.43 33.92 -15.92
N ALA A 166 2.67 34.35 -15.64
CA ALA A 166 3.34 34.01 -14.38
C ALA A 166 2.62 34.58 -13.15
N SER A 167 2.10 35.80 -13.25
CA SER A 167 1.29 36.43 -12.20
C SER A 167 -0.03 35.69 -12.01
N ALA A 168 -0.68 35.25 -13.10
CA ALA A 168 -1.89 34.44 -13.02
C ALA A 168 -1.63 33.11 -12.30
N VAL A 169 -0.57 32.37 -12.68
CA VAL A 169 -0.18 31.13 -11.99
C VAL A 169 0.04 31.38 -10.50
N SER A 170 0.82 32.39 -10.13
CA SER A 170 1.10 32.70 -8.72
C SER A 170 -0.16 33.07 -7.93
N GLN A 171 -1.09 33.83 -8.51
CA GLN A 171 -2.33 34.23 -7.83
C GLN A 171 -3.27 33.05 -7.63
N VAL A 172 -3.46 32.21 -8.67
CA VAL A 172 -4.31 31.02 -8.55
C VAL A 172 -3.69 30.04 -7.56
N SER A 173 -2.40 29.75 -7.65
CA SER A 173 -1.74 28.85 -6.69
C SER A 173 -1.85 29.34 -5.24
N ALA A 174 -1.75 30.65 -5.01
CA ALA A 174 -1.94 31.22 -3.67
C ALA A 174 -3.39 31.11 -3.19
N ALA A 175 -4.36 31.28 -4.09
CA ALA A 175 -5.79 31.18 -3.78
C ALA A 175 -6.26 29.74 -3.52
N LEU A 176 -5.60 28.73 -4.11
CA LEU A 176 -5.83 27.33 -3.76
C LEU A 176 -5.44 27.09 -2.29
N GLY A 177 -4.28 27.60 -1.86
CA GLY A 177 -3.80 27.41 -0.49
C GLY A 177 -3.76 25.92 -0.08
N GLU A 178 -3.78 25.66 1.23
CA GLU A 178 -3.69 24.31 1.78
C GLU A 178 -5.05 23.59 1.88
N ASN A 179 -6.18 24.31 1.76
CA ASN A 179 -7.53 23.81 2.08
C ASN A 179 -8.52 23.88 0.89
N PHE A 180 -8.05 23.90 -0.36
CA PHE A 180 -8.95 23.92 -1.52
C PHE A 180 -9.73 22.61 -1.72
N LEU A 181 -9.31 21.52 -1.07
CA LEU A 181 -10.02 20.25 -1.06
C LEU A 181 -10.56 19.98 0.35
N ASP A 182 -11.85 19.73 0.43
CA ASP A 182 -12.50 19.07 1.55
C ASP A 182 -12.92 17.67 1.09
N SER A 183 -12.75 16.66 1.93
CA SER A 183 -12.99 15.26 1.55
C SER A 183 -13.78 14.55 2.63
N GLN A 184 -14.94 14.03 2.25
CA GLN A 184 -15.73 13.13 3.10
C GLN A 184 -15.36 11.69 2.75
N GLN A 185 -14.68 11.01 3.67
CA GLN A 185 -14.32 9.61 3.51
C GLN A 185 -15.55 8.72 3.73
N LEU A 186 -15.90 7.90 2.74
CA LEU A 186 -16.91 6.84 2.87
C LEU A 186 -16.26 5.48 3.14
N GLY A 187 -14.97 5.36 2.82
CA GLY A 187 -14.09 4.23 3.06
C GLY A 187 -12.68 4.54 2.54
N PRO A 188 -11.75 3.57 2.62
CA PRO A 188 -10.36 3.81 2.22
C PRO A 188 -10.17 3.99 0.70
N CYS A 189 -11.08 3.45 -0.10
CA CYS A 189 -11.06 3.55 -1.57
C CYS A 189 -12.28 4.29 -2.13
N ASN A 190 -13.07 4.95 -1.27
CA ASN A 190 -14.27 5.66 -1.68
C ASN A 190 -14.43 6.94 -0.86
N VAL A 191 -14.41 8.07 -1.55
CA VAL A 191 -14.36 9.39 -0.93
C VAL A 191 -15.18 10.36 -1.78
N ILE A 192 -15.86 11.31 -1.15
CA ILE A 192 -16.49 12.43 -1.84
C ILE A 192 -15.55 13.61 -1.69
N VAL A 193 -15.18 14.24 -2.80
CA VAL A 193 -14.32 15.43 -2.80
C VAL A 193 -15.18 16.65 -3.06
N ASN A 194 -15.17 17.58 -2.11
CA ASN A 194 -15.69 18.93 -2.24
C ASN A 194 -14.53 19.86 -2.57
N VAL A 195 -14.72 20.73 -3.56
CA VAL A 195 -13.69 21.68 -3.96
C VAL A 195 -14.14 23.07 -3.54
N ASN A 196 -13.37 23.69 -2.66
CA ASN A 196 -13.64 25.03 -2.17
C ASN A 196 -13.14 26.06 -3.17
N PHE A 197 -14.01 26.43 -4.12
CA PHE A 197 -13.72 27.46 -5.11
C PHE A 197 -14.09 28.86 -4.59
N ASN A 198 -13.15 29.54 -3.95
CA ASN A 198 -13.22 30.99 -3.71
C ASN A 198 -12.03 31.68 -4.38
N VAL A 199 -11.92 31.50 -5.70
CA VAL A 199 -10.86 32.14 -6.49
C VAL A 199 -11.45 33.33 -7.24
N SER A 200 -11.48 34.49 -6.60
CA SER A 200 -11.74 35.77 -7.28
C SER A 200 -10.49 36.18 -8.07
N ILE A 201 -10.23 35.52 -9.19
CA ILE A 201 -9.18 35.95 -10.12
C ILE A 201 -9.75 37.13 -10.89
N LYS A 202 -9.09 38.28 -10.84
CA LYS A 202 -9.32 39.32 -11.84
C LYS A 202 -8.65 38.92 -13.16
N VAL A 203 -9.17 37.88 -13.82
CA VAL A 203 -8.62 37.32 -15.07
C VAL A 203 -8.50 38.42 -16.14
N ASP A 204 -9.45 39.35 -16.14
CA ASP A 204 -9.51 40.48 -17.07
C ASP A 204 -8.41 41.54 -16.85
N GLU A 205 -7.88 41.69 -15.62
CA GLU A 205 -6.79 42.65 -15.33
C GLU A 205 -5.40 42.06 -15.60
N VAL A 206 -5.27 40.72 -15.69
CA VAL A 206 -3.98 40.03 -15.87
C VAL A 206 -3.76 39.48 -17.29
N GLY A 207 -4.74 39.55 -18.20
CA GLY A 207 -4.54 39.16 -19.62
C GLY A 207 -4.08 37.70 -19.81
N ALA A 208 -4.45 36.82 -18.90
CA ALA A 208 -4.18 35.39 -18.95
C ALA A 208 -5.43 34.64 -19.41
N ASP A 209 -5.27 33.60 -20.22
CA ASP A 209 -6.39 32.77 -20.67
C ASP A 209 -6.97 31.97 -19.49
N PRO A 210 -8.30 32.02 -19.24
CA PRO A 210 -8.94 31.32 -18.13
C PRO A 210 -8.73 29.80 -18.17
N THR A 211 -8.38 29.21 -19.32
CA THR A 211 -8.06 27.78 -19.43
C THR A 211 -6.78 27.39 -18.70
N LEU A 212 -5.86 28.33 -18.41
CA LEU A 212 -4.69 28.08 -17.54
C LEU A 212 -5.10 27.68 -16.13
N VAL A 213 -6.26 28.14 -15.66
CA VAL A 213 -6.76 27.85 -14.31
C VAL A 213 -6.93 26.35 -14.13
N THR A 214 -7.53 25.65 -15.10
CA THR A 214 -7.70 24.19 -15.10
C THR A 214 -6.36 23.45 -14.97
N THR A 215 -5.33 23.90 -15.69
CA THR A 215 -3.99 23.30 -15.62
C THR A 215 -3.35 23.51 -14.25
N ILE A 216 -3.55 24.68 -13.64
CA ILE A 216 -3.04 24.99 -12.29
C ILE A 216 -3.71 24.09 -11.25
N TYR A 217 -5.02 23.84 -11.36
CA TYR A 217 -5.73 22.87 -10.53
C TYR A 217 -5.17 21.46 -10.67
N ALA A 218 -5.06 20.97 -11.92
CA ALA A 218 -4.55 19.64 -12.18
C ALA A 218 -3.14 19.46 -11.60
N LYS A 219 -2.27 20.46 -11.77
CA LYS A 219 -0.92 20.47 -11.19
C LYS A 219 -0.96 20.40 -9.65
N ALA A 220 -1.72 21.27 -9.00
CA ALA A 220 -1.76 21.35 -7.53
C ALA A 220 -2.30 20.06 -6.90
N ILE A 221 -3.30 19.44 -7.51
CA ILE A 221 -3.83 18.15 -7.03
C ILE A 221 -2.79 17.05 -7.25
N LEU A 222 -2.14 16.99 -8.41
CA LEU A 222 -1.11 15.96 -8.69
C LEU A 222 0.09 16.06 -7.76
N GLU A 223 0.51 17.27 -7.38
CA GLU A 223 1.56 17.47 -6.38
C GLU A 223 1.19 16.84 -5.04
N ASN A 224 -0.08 16.94 -4.65
CA ASN A 224 -0.57 16.26 -3.45
C ASN A 224 -0.65 14.73 -3.62
N VAL A 225 -1.03 14.22 -4.80
CA VAL A 225 -0.97 12.77 -5.08
C VAL A 225 0.46 12.27 -4.94
N VAL A 226 1.44 12.96 -5.54
CA VAL A 226 2.87 12.60 -5.47
C VAL A 226 3.37 12.57 -4.02
N ASN A 227 3.02 13.57 -3.21
CA ASN A 227 3.45 13.63 -1.81
C ASN A 227 2.88 12.47 -0.97
N ASN A 228 1.67 11.99 -1.28
CA ASN A 228 1.00 10.95 -0.51
C ASN A 228 1.32 9.53 -1.02
N VAL A 229 1.54 9.34 -2.33
CA VAL A 229 1.76 8.02 -2.91
C VAL A 229 3.09 7.40 -2.48
N GLN A 230 4.09 8.22 -2.16
CA GLN A 230 5.36 7.75 -1.56
C GLN A 230 5.13 7.09 -0.18
N GLY A 231 4.22 7.64 0.62
CA GLY A 231 3.82 7.05 1.90
C GLY A 231 3.16 5.68 1.73
N ALA A 232 2.27 5.55 0.74
CA ALA A 232 1.64 4.28 0.40
C ALA A 232 2.67 3.24 -0.10
N GLN A 233 3.58 3.65 -0.98
CA GLN A 233 4.65 2.77 -1.47
C GLN A 233 5.52 2.25 -0.31
N LYS A 234 5.92 3.13 0.62
CA LYS A 234 6.71 2.74 1.79
C LYS A 234 5.92 1.80 2.71
N ALA A 235 4.65 2.07 2.96
CA ALA A 235 3.82 1.23 3.82
C ALA A 235 3.66 -0.19 3.25
N VAL A 236 3.40 -0.32 1.94
CA VAL A 236 3.29 -1.64 1.29
C VAL A 236 4.65 -2.35 1.25
N GLN A 237 5.76 -1.62 1.06
CA GLN A 237 7.11 -2.17 1.12
C GLN A 237 7.41 -2.76 2.51
N THR A 238 7.05 -2.06 3.60
CA THR A 238 7.18 -2.60 4.97
C THR A 238 6.46 -3.93 5.14
N VAL A 239 5.24 -4.06 4.61
CA VAL A 239 4.48 -5.31 4.65
C VAL A 239 5.19 -6.43 3.89
N TYR A 240 5.67 -6.13 2.69
CA TYR A 240 6.43 -7.08 1.87
C TYR A 240 7.71 -7.56 2.57
N ASP A 241 8.49 -6.64 3.14
CA ASP A 241 9.75 -6.95 3.82
C ASP A 241 9.51 -7.82 5.07
N ALA A 242 8.44 -7.56 5.81
CA ALA A 242 8.10 -8.35 6.98
C ALA A 242 7.80 -9.82 6.64
N TRP A 243 7.18 -10.09 5.48
CA TRP A 243 7.01 -11.47 4.99
C TRP A 243 8.36 -12.12 4.64
N GLY A 244 9.29 -11.38 4.02
CA GLY A 244 10.63 -11.89 3.73
C GLY A 244 11.45 -12.21 4.99
N ILE A 245 11.34 -11.37 6.02
CA ILE A 245 11.95 -11.63 7.33
C ILE A 245 11.34 -12.87 7.97
N LEU A 246 10.01 -13.02 7.88
CA LEU A 246 9.32 -14.18 8.42
C LEU A 246 9.74 -15.49 7.72
N GLN A 247 9.86 -15.48 6.40
CA GLN A 247 10.38 -16.61 5.62
C GLN A 247 11.77 -17.02 6.14
N SER A 248 12.67 -16.05 6.29
CA SER A 248 14.02 -16.26 6.79
C SER A 248 14.03 -16.86 8.20
N LYS A 249 13.11 -16.44 9.07
CA LYS A 249 12.95 -17.02 10.42
C LYS A 249 12.50 -18.47 10.37
N PHE A 250 11.52 -18.83 9.54
CA PHE A 250 11.08 -20.22 9.40
C PHE A 250 12.18 -21.11 8.81
N THR A 251 12.93 -20.63 7.82
CA THR A 251 14.09 -21.34 7.28
C THR A 251 15.16 -21.57 8.34
N ALA A 252 15.49 -20.55 9.15
CA ALA A 252 16.45 -20.70 10.24
C ALA A 252 15.99 -21.72 11.29
N VAL A 253 14.70 -21.72 11.64
CA VAL A 253 14.11 -22.73 12.54
C VAL A 253 14.23 -24.13 11.95
N LEU A 254 13.93 -24.31 10.67
CA LEU A 254 14.08 -25.60 9.99
C LEU A 254 15.52 -26.10 10.03
N THR A 255 16.49 -25.23 9.70
CA THR A 255 17.91 -25.55 9.75
C THR A 255 18.33 -25.96 11.16
N ASN A 256 17.99 -25.16 12.19
CA ASN A 256 18.36 -25.46 13.57
C ASN A 256 17.81 -26.81 14.04
N LEU A 257 16.57 -27.14 13.71
CA LEU A 257 15.97 -28.43 14.10
C LEU A 257 16.56 -29.61 13.32
N ASN A 258 16.96 -29.42 12.07
CA ASN A 258 17.64 -30.46 11.30
C ASN A 258 19.05 -30.74 11.83
N ASP A 259 19.75 -29.70 12.29
CA ASP A 259 21.10 -29.80 12.83
C ASP A 259 21.12 -30.22 14.31
N ALA A 260 20.00 -30.10 15.01
CA ALA A 260 19.86 -30.48 16.41
C ALA A 260 20.09 -31.99 16.62
N THR A 261 20.90 -32.33 17.63
CA THR A 261 21.12 -33.73 18.03
C THR A 261 19.87 -34.28 18.71
N ASP A 262 19.75 -35.60 18.84
CA ASP A 262 18.58 -36.20 19.50
C ASP A 262 18.41 -35.74 20.95
N ASP A 263 19.53 -35.42 21.62
CA ASP A 263 19.53 -34.96 23.01
C ASP A 263 19.11 -33.49 23.15
N SER A 264 19.33 -32.64 22.13
CA SER A 264 18.95 -31.21 22.16
C SER A 264 17.62 -30.89 21.46
N TYR A 265 17.12 -31.80 20.62
CA TYR A 265 16.00 -31.53 19.73
C TYR A 265 14.74 -31.05 20.45
N ALA A 266 14.34 -31.71 21.54
CA ALA A 266 13.12 -31.34 22.27
C ALA A 266 13.23 -29.94 22.89
N ASP A 267 14.41 -29.57 23.41
CA ASP A 267 14.67 -28.26 23.99
C ASP A 267 14.71 -27.17 22.92
N ASP A 268 15.35 -27.43 21.78
CA ASP A 268 15.35 -26.53 20.63
C ASP A 268 13.92 -26.32 20.08
N PHE A 269 13.10 -27.37 20.08
CA PHE A 269 11.71 -27.32 19.65
C PHE A 269 10.84 -26.51 20.63
N LYS A 270 11.06 -26.62 21.94
CA LYS A 270 10.36 -25.82 22.96
C LYS A 270 10.66 -24.32 22.84
N GLN A 271 11.89 -23.95 22.45
CA GLN A 271 12.30 -22.55 22.28
C GLN A 271 11.54 -21.82 21.15
N LEU A 272 10.82 -22.54 20.28
CA LEU A 272 10.01 -21.90 19.24
C LEU A 272 8.86 -21.05 19.80
N ASP A 273 8.39 -21.40 21.00
CA ASP A 273 7.28 -20.76 21.71
C ASP A 273 6.02 -20.66 20.84
N ILE A 274 5.56 -21.83 20.38
CA ILE A 274 4.49 -21.96 19.39
C ILE A 274 3.17 -21.38 19.90
N GLN A 275 2.84 -21.57 21.18
CA GLN A 275 1.58 -21.07 21.76
C GLN A 275 1.53 -19.55 21.77
N THR A 276 2.63 -18.88 22.15
CA THR A 276 2.73 -17.42 22.07
C THR A 276 2.59 -16.94 20.62
N ALA A 277 3.26 -17.62 19.68
CA ALA A 277 3.14 -17.28 18.26
C ALA A 277 1.70 -17.43 17.75
N GLN A 278 0.99 -18.51 18.13
CA GLN A 278 -0.41 -18.72 17.78
C GLN A 278 -1.31 -17.58 18.28
N ALA A 279 -1.11 -17.13 19.52
CA ALA A 279 -1.87 -16.03 20.10
C ALA A 279 -1.62 -14.71 19.36
N GLN A 280 -0.36 -14.41 19.03
CA GLN A 280 0.00 -13.17 18.32
C GLN A 280 -0.51 -13.15 16.88
N TRP A 281 -0.42 -14.26 16.15
CA TRP A 281 -1.02 -14.37 14.81
C TRP A 281 -2.54 -14.24 14.86
N GLN A 282 -3.19 -14.87 15.84
CA GLN A 282 -4.63 -14.73 16.01
C GLN A 282 -5.05 -13.29 16.30
N GLN A 283 -4.31 -12.57 17.16
CA GLN A 283 -4.55 -11.15 17.44
C GLN A 283 -4.42 -10.30 16.18
N LEU A 284 -3.39 -10.54 15.37
CA LEU A 284 -3.17 -9.80 14.13
C LEU A 284 -4.26 -10.12 13.08
N THR A 285 -4.70 -11.37 12.98
CA THR A 285 -5.82 -11.78 12.13
C THR A 285 -7.13 -11.13 12.54
N THR A 286 -7.46 -11.10 13.84
CA THR A 286 -8.67 -10.43 14.33
C THR A 286 -8.66 -8.94 14.00
N TYR A 287 -7.51 -8.28 14.13
CA TYR A 287 -7.36 -6.89 13.71
C TYR A 287 -7.53 -6.73 12.18
N ALA A 288 -6.88 -7.58 11.39
CA ALA A 288 -6.99 -7.56 9.92
C ALA A 288 -8.43 -7.78 9.42
N GLN A 289 -9.20 -8.66 10.09
CA GLN A 289 -10.63 -8.85 9.81
C GLN A 289 -11.46 -7.59 10.06
N GLY A 290 -11.08 -6.77 11.04
CA GLY A 290 -11.76 -5.50 11.34
C GLY A 290 -11.43 -4.37 10.35
N LEU A 291 -10.46 -4.56 9.45
CA LEU A 291 -10.11 -3.59 8.40
C LEU A 291 -10.83 -3.83 7.07
N GLN A 292 -11.51 -4.98 6.91
CA GLN A 292 -12.28 -5.33 5.72
C GLN A 292 -13.73 -4.86 5.83
#